data_AF-A0A538GSQ4-F1
#
_entry.id   AF-A0A538GSQ4-F1
#
_cell.length_a   1.000
_cell.length_b   1.000
_cell.length_c   1.000
_cell.angle_alpha   90.00
_cell.angle_beta   90.00
_cell.angle_gamma   90.00
#
_symmetry.space_group_name_H-M   'P 1'
#
loop_
_entity.id
_entity.type
_entity.pdbx_description
1 polymer ?
#
loop_
_entity_poly.entity_id
_entity_poly.type
_entity_poly.pdbx_seq_one_letter_code
_entity_poly.pdbx_strand_id
1 'polypeptide(L)'
;KVEPESLLIVHDDVDLEPGRLQARRGGGLAGHNGLRSLAQYLGTQEFLRLRIGVGRPARGDPRSVSDWVLSGFDPEDDVEALVSRAADAAETIVRDGLEAAQARFN
;
A
#
# COMPACT_ATOMS: atom_id res chain seq x y z
N LYS A 1 19.44 9.65 -13.50
CA LYS A 1 19.28 8.93 -12.22
C LYS A 1 17.88 9.26 -11.70
N VAL A 2 17.16 8.33 -11.08
CA VAL A 2 15.82 8.61 -10.53
C VAL A 2 16.00 8.93 -9.05
N GLU A 3 15.45 10.05 -8.61
CA GLU A 3 15.52 10.46 -7.20
C GLU A 3 14.48 9.68 -6.38
N PRO A 4 14.76 9.33 -5.10
CA PRO A 4 13.83 8.57 -4.25
C PRO A 4 12.43 9.19 -4.15
N GLU A 5 12.33 10.52 -4.18
CA GLU A 5 11.07 11.27 -4.12
C GLU A 5 10.19 11.05 -5.36
N SER A 6 10.78 10.59 -6.47
CA SER A 6 10.07 10.23 -7.71
C SER A 6 9.67 8.75 -7.75
N LEU A 7 9.94 7.98 -6.69
CA LEU A 7 9.52 6.59 -6.58
C LEU A 7 8.13 6.50 -5.95
N LEU A 8 7.23 5.78 -6.64
CA LEU A 8 5.95 5.34 -6.10
C LEU A 8 6.07 3.86 -5.71
N ILE A 9 5.87 3.57 -4.42
CA ILE A 9 5.83 2.21 -3.89
C ILE A 9 4.37 1.81 -3.69
N VAL A 10 3.92 0.78 -4.41
CA VAL A 10 2.60 0.18 -4.22
C VAL A 10 2.76 -1.06 -3.35
N HIS A 11 2.08 -1.15 -2.22
CA HIS A 11 2.24 -2.25 -1.28
C HIS A 11 0.96 -2.53 -0.48
N ASP A 12 0.85 -3.75 0.03
CA ASP A 12 -0.19 -4.14 0.97
C ASP A 12 0.03 -3.50 2.35
N ASP A 13 -1.05 -3.19 3.05
CA ASP A 13 -1.02 -2.57 4.36
C ASP A 13 -2.08 -3.17 5.28
N VAL A 14 -1.59 -3.86 6.31
CA VAL A 14 -2.43 -4.59 7.27
C VAL A 14 -3.17 -3.65 8.24
N ASP A 15 -2.73 -2.39 8.37
CA ASP A 15 -3.39 -1.41 9.24
C ASP A 15 -4.56 -0.70 8.55
N LEU A 16 -4.79 -0.98 7.26
CA LEU A 16 -5.93 -0.51 6.50
C LEU A 16 -6.95 -1.64 6.30
N GLU A 17 -8.23 -1.29 6.36
CA GLU A 17 -9.33 -2.21 6.06
C GLU A 17 -9.20 -2.78 4.63
N PRO A 18 -9.60 -4.04 4.39
CA PRO A 18 -9.59 -4.64 3.06
C PRO A 18 -10.21 -3.73 2.00
N GLY A 19 -9.50 -3.54 0.88
CA GLY A 19 -9.95 -2.72 -0.24
C GLY A 19 -9.80 -1.20 -0.06
N ARG A 20 -9.38 -0.73 1.12
CA ARG A 20 -9.11 0.70 1.35
C ARG A 20 -7.79 1.10 0.69
N LEU A 21 -7.81 2.16 -0.10
CA LEU A 21 -6.61 2.74 -0.69
C LEU A 21 -6.16 3.97 0.11
N GLN A 22 -4.86 4.19 0.22
CA GLN A 22 -4.34 5.46 0.74
C GLN A 22 -3.05 5.86 0.06
N ALA A 23 -3.06 7.04 -0.59
CA ALA A 23 -1.88 7.69 -1.12
C ALA A 23 -1.21 8.56 -0.05
N ARG A 24 0.12 8.45 0.10
CA ARG A 24 0.90 9.23 1.07
C ARG A 24 2.35 9.41 0.62
N ARG A 25 3.02 10.46 1.10
CA ARG A 25 4.48 10.61 1.05
C ARG A 25 5.08 10.44 2.44
N GLY A 26 6.21 9.74 2.54
CA GLY A 26 6.90 9.59 3.81
C GLY A 26 6.07 8.86 4.86
N GLY A 27 6.54 8.88 6.11
CA GLY A 27 5.88 8.27 7.27
C GLY A 27 6.39 6.86 7.61
N GLY A 28 5.91 6.32 8.73
CA GLY A 28 6.42 5.07 9.29
C GLY A 28 6.28 3.86 8.38
N LEU A 29 7.16 2.87 8.58
CA LEU A 29 7.27 1.66 7.76
C LEU A 29 6.32 0.54 8.19
N ALA A 30 5.50 0.75 9.23
CA ALA A 30 4.46 -0.15 9.72
C ALA A 30 4.89 -1.64 9.90
N GLY A 31 6.17 -1.89 10.18
CA GLY A 31 6.71 -3.25 10.28
C GLY A 31 6.89 -3.98 8.94
N HIS A 32 6.55 -3.38 7.81
CA HIS A 32 6.64 -3.97 6.47
C HIS A 32 8.10 -4.18 6.06
N ASN A 33 8.51 -5.44 5.88
CA ASN A 33 9.90 -5.82 5.62
C ASN A 33 10.43 -5.21 4.31
N GLY A 34 9.61 -5.15 3.26
CA GLY A 34 9.99 -4.51 2.00
C GLY A 34 10.24 -3.02 2.12
N LEU A 35 9.46 -2.30 2.94
CA LEU A 35 9.63 -0.86 3.14
C LEU A 35 10.89 -0.58 3.97
N ARG A 36 11.19 -1.44 4.95
CA ARG A 36 12.44 -1.38 5.72
C ARG A 36 13.67 -1.55 4.83
N SER A 37 13.64 -2.53 3.92
CA SER A 37 14.69 -2.74 2.94
C SER A 37 14.86 -1.52 2.04
N LEU A 38 13.77 -1.03 1.44
CA LEU A 38 13.81 0.16 0.58
C LEU A 38 14.39 1.38 1.30
N ALA A 39 13.92 1.69 2.50
CA ALA A 39 14.42 2.82 3.28
C ALA A 39 15.92 2.68 3.61
N GLN A 40 16.40 1.46 3.89
CA GLN A 40 17.81 1.19 4.15
C GLN A 40 18.68 1.44 2.90
N TYR A 41 18.25 0.97 1.73
CA TYR A 41 19.02 1.11 0.49
C TYR A 41 18.93 2.52 -0.10
N LEU A 42 17.80 3.20 0.06
CA LEU A 42 17.57 4.56 -0.43
C LEU A 42 18.11 5.64 0.53
N GLY A 43 18.33 5.31 1.81
CA GLY A 43 18.78 6.26 2.83
C GLY A 43 17.70 7.27 3.24
N THR A 44 16.45 7.10 2.81
CA THR A 44 15.33 8.00 3.08
C THR A 44 14.01 7.25 3.09
N GLN A 45 13.00 7.82 3.77
CA GLN A 45 11.61 7.36 3.73
C GLN A 45 10.74 8.28 2.86
N GLU A 46 11.30 9.34 2.28
CA GLU A 46 10.57 10.43 1.59
C GLU A 46 10.09 10.08 0.17
N PHE A 47 9.77 8.80 -0.06
CA PHE A 47 9.16 8.30 -1.30
C PHE A 47 7.62 8.32 -1.22
N LEU A 48 6.98 8.28 -2.39
CA LEU A 48 5.52 8.16 -2.51
C LEU A 48 5.09 6.71 -2.25
N ARG A 49 3.90 6.55 -1.67
CA ARG A 49 3.31 5.26 -1.33
C ARG A 49 1.84 5.23 -1.71
N LEU A 50 1.44 4.16 -2.38
CA LEU A 50 0.04 3.76 -2.50
C LEU A 50 -0.16 2.50 -1.63
N ARG A 51 -0.83 2.69 -0.50
CA ARG A 51 -1.12 1.64 0.48
C ARG A 51 -2.42 0.95 0.08
N ILE A 52 -2.41 -0.37 -0.06
CA ILE A 52 -3.58 -1.19 -0.38
C ILE A 52 -3.96 -1.97 0.86
N GLY A 53 -5.14 -1.69 1.42
CA GLY A 53 -5.59 -2.33 2.63
C GLY A 53 -5.90 -3.81 2.44
N VAL A 54 -5.30 -4.64 3.28
CA VAL A 54 -5.50 -6.09 3.34
C VAL A 54 -5.98 -6.55 4.72
N GLY A 55 -6.13 -5.62 5.66
CA GLY A 55 -6.57 -5.90 7.02
C GLY A 55 -5.60 -6.77 7.83
N ARG A 56 -6.09 -7.22 8.98
CA ARG A 56 -5.40 -8.16 9.88
C ARG A 56 -6.26 -9.39 10.08
N PRO A 57 -5.65 -10.53 10.47
CA PRO A 57 -6.38 -11.67 10.99
C PRO A 57 -7.40 -11.23 12.04
N ALA A 58 -8.65 -11.70 11.89
CA ALA A 58 -9.69 -11.43 12.85
C ALA A 58 -9.33 -12.01 14.22
N ARG A 59 -9.93 -11.47 15.29
CA ARG A 59 -9.69 -12.00 16.64
C ARG A 59 -10.10 -13.47 16.71
N GLY A 60 -9.15 -14.35 17.03
CA GLY A 60 -9.37 -15.80 17.10
C GLY A 60 -8.92 -16.56 15.85
N ASP A 61 -8.54 -15.86 14.78
CA ASP A 61 -7.81 -16.46 13.66
C ASP A 61 -6.39 -16.84 14.13
N PRO A 62 -5.94 -18.09 13.91
CA PRO A 62 -4.61 -18.54 14.35
C PRO A 62 -3.47 -18.02 13.48
N ARG A 63 -3.75 -17.45 12.30
CA ARG A 63 -2.72 -16.97 11.37
C ARG A 63 -1.94 -15.80 11.98
N SER A 64 -0.61 -15.85 11.81
CA SER A 64 0.21 -14.65 12.03
C SER A 64 -0.05 -13.62 10.92
N VAL A 65 0.40 -12.37 11.12
CA VAL A 65 0.33 -11.34 10.07
C VAL A 65 1.10 -11.78 8.82
N SER A 66 2.23 -12.48 8.99
CA SER A 66 3.01 -13.01 7.87
C SER A 66 2.25 -14.08 7.11
N ASP A 67 1.57 -15.00 7.81
CA ASP A 67 0.77 -16.05 7.16
C ASP A 67 -0.46 -15.47 6.47
N TRP A 68 -1.05 -14.40 7.02
CA TRP A 68 -2.17 -13.68 6.43
C TRP A 68 -1.84 -13.10 5.06
N VAL A 69 -0.76 -12.31 4.97
CA VAL A 69 -0.37 -11.67 3.70
C VAL A 69 0.16 -12.67 2.65
N LEU A 70 0.48 -13.89 3.07
CA LEU A 70 0.85 -15.00 2.18
C LEU A 70 -0.33 -15.90 1.82
N SER A 71 -1.50 -15.68 2.40
CA SER A 71 -2.71 -16.45 2.11
C SER A 71 -3.47 -15.90 0.89
N GLY A 72 -4.36 -16.71 0.32
CA GLY A 72 -5.22 -16.27 -0.78
C GLY A 72 -6.31 -15.31 -0.32
N PHE A 73 -6.88 -14.57 -1.26
CA PHE A 73 -8.06 -13.73 -1.04
C PHE A 73 -9.29 -14.57 -0.70
N ASP A 74 -10.22 -13.99 0.05
CA ASP A 74 -11.50 -14.61 0.33
C ASP A 74 -12.40 -14.58 -0.93
N PRO A 75 -13.32 -15.54 -1.11
CA PRO A 75 -14.16 -15.61 -2.32
C PRO A 75 -15.08 -14.40 -2.54
N GLU A 76 -15.31 -13.63 -1.48
CA GLU A 76 -16.12 -12.41 -1.46
C GLU A 76 -15.32 -11.14 -1.81
N ASP A 77 -13.99 -11.24 -1.87
CA ASP A 77 -13.13 -10.13 -2.28
C ASP A 77 -13.21 -9.92 -3.80
N ASP A 78 -13.62 -8.71 -4.21
CA ASP A 78 -13.55 -8.28 -5.61
C ASP A 78 -12.13 -7.80 -5.94
N VAL A 79 -11.22 -8.77 -6.13
CA VAL A 79 -9.80 -8.51 -6.41
C VAL A 79 -9.61 -7.74 -7.72
N GLU A 80 -10.44 -8.01 -8.74
CA GLU A 80 -10.35 -7.32 -10.04
C GLU A 80 -10.68 -5.83 -9.89
N ALA A 81 -11.77 -5.51 -9.18
CA ALA A 81 -12.13 -4.13 -8.89
C ALA A 81 -11.07 -3.43 -8.02
N LEU A 82 -10.49 -4.14 -7.04
CA LEU A 82 -9.43 -3.60 -6.20
C LEU A 82 -8.19 -3.24 -7.03
N VAL A 83 -7.73 -4.15 -7.89
CA VAL A 83 -6.57 -3.92 -8.76
C VAL A 83 -6.85 -2.77 -9.73
N SER A 84 -8.04 -2.73 -10.35
CA SER A 84 -8.43 -1.63 -11.24
C SER A 84 -8.41 -0.29 -10.52
N ARG A 85 -8.98 -0.21 -9.32
CA ARG A 85 -9.02 1.03 -8.53
C ARG A 85 -7.63 1.45 -8.04
N ALA A 86 -6.76 0.50 -7.71
CA ALA A 86 -5.37 0.79 -7.36
C ALA A 86 -4.56 1.29 -8.57
N ALA A 87 -4.80 0.77 -9.76
CA ALA A 87 -4.21 1.26 -11.00
C ALA A 87 -4.64 2.72 -11.29
N ASP A 88 -5.93 3.03 -11.17
CA ASP A 88 -6.44 4.41 -11.31
C ASP A 88 -5.79 5.37 -10.30
N ALA A 89 -5.58 4.92 -9.06
CA ALA A 89 -4.91 5.70 -8.03
C ALA A 89 -3.43 5.95 -8.38
N ALA A 90 -2.71 4.91 -8.84
CA ALA A 90 -1.32 5.04 -9.28
C ALA A 90 -1.19 5.99 -10.47
N GLU A 91 -2.10 5.89 -11.46
CA GLU A 91 -2.14 6.82 -12.60
C GLU A 91 -2.42 8.25 -12.16
N THR A 92 -3.38 8.45 -11.25
CA THR A 92 -3.71 9.78 -10.72
C THR A 92 -2.50 10.39 -9.99
N ILE A 93 -1.75 9.60 -9.21
CA ILE A 93 -0.53 10.08 -8.55
C ILE A 93 0.50 10.57 -9.58
N VAL A 94 0.69 9.82 -10.67
CA VAL A 94 1.69 10.15 -11.70
C VAL A 94 1.26 11.34 -12.56
N ARG A 95 -0.02 11.44 -12.91
CA ARG A 95 -0.56 12.46 -13.84
C ARG A 95 -0.92 13.76 -13.15
N ASP A 96 -1.61 13.65 -12.01
CA ASP A 96 -2.30 14.77 -11.34
C ASP A 96 -1.70 15.09 -9.96
N GLY A 97 -0.79 14.25 -9.47
CA GLY A 97 -0.07 14.45 -8.22
C GLY A 97 -0.73 13.83 -6.99
N LEU A 98 0.01 13.87 -5.88
CA LEU A 98 -0.39 13.23 -4.62
C LEU A 98 -1.72 13.78 -4.08
N GLU A 99 -1.90 15.10 -4.07
CA GLU A 99 -3.07 15.76 -3.47
C GLU A 99 -4.37 15.36 -4.18
N ALA A 100 -4.34 15.30 -5.51
CA ALA A 100 -5.48 14.85 -6.33
C ALA A 100 -5.84 13.38 -6.03
N ALA A 101 -4.82 12.51 -5.95
CA ALA A 101 -5.03 11.12 -5.59
C ALA A 101 -5.60 10.97 -4.16
N GLN A 102 -5.10 11.76 -3.21
CA GLN A 102 -5.61 11.75 -1.84
C GLN A 102 -7.07 12.17 -1.76
N ALA A 103 -7.46 13.24 -2.47
CA ALA A 103 -8.85 13.69 -2.49
C ALA A 103 -9.82 12.66 -3.10
N ARG A 104 -9.34 11.83 -4.04
CA ARG A 104 -10.16 10.86 -4.76
C ARG A 104 -10.21 9.47 -4.13
N PHE A 105 -9.13 9.03 -3.48
CA PHE A 105 -8.96 7.63 -3.07
C PHE A 105 -8.79 7.38 -1.57
N ASN A 106 -8.44 8.38 -0.75
CA ASN A 106 -8.23 8.20 0.70
C ASN A 106 -9.53 8.19 1.52
#